data_AF-A3MW68-F1
#
_entry.id   AF-A3MW68-F1
#
_cell.length_a   1.000
_cell.length_b   1.000
_cell.length_c   1.000
_cell.angle_alpha   90.00
_cell.angle_beta   90.00
_cell.angle_gamma   90.00
#
_symmetry.space_group_name_H-M   'P 1'
#
loop_
_entity.id
_entity.type
_entity.pdbx_description
1 polymer ?
#
loop_
_entity_poly.entity_id
_entity_poly.type
_entity_poly.pdbx_seq_one_letter_code
_entity_poly.pdbx_strand_id
1 'polypeptide(L)'
;MSPIERFRERVKLYREAGIALESLSLGCSVKVDLYDVLYPAIQLLRDEVSKLNLVIAPREDAAIVRGEEAQLMRVFLDVENPQLDAAAVESFAPSLAVVLVQLYMAKAASAERFAEYAARLYKALGSTRHRVWLGKGHSIVSTKQGAEFFMVDFLKTYGEGGYILANNDTIQVIDPSEDLDSPLQVAVAINNALNDLYVKGVYKDVHIAPIYDAPERWYEGVEKSYLAHASRLGKVVEAPLPRRGYLLLGATAWGYLDREPPTFYRELDRGFVVVVTRPFGELAYFTTYVAIHADEELLKAFESSVMPLEEFEREKRRVLELMATPNAEVAKVIYRHLPGLGERFRAEDHIAATIDVSGPGIFVFKEVAEKAGVDIELFEVPLLNPKLSKFAADFYIMPDATAGTNGAVALFLHESLAEEVVKELSKIPHLSPRVVGRVVGRGEGRLHVPPEALSYISNRKLKEKLAAQAPILAGLGVAKPARARIYVEGDVQGVGYRPYLRSRARVLGLTGYARNLPDGRVEVVVEGDADAIRKFAEEACRGRERCRVAETQWERYLGEFKDFEIL
;
A
#
# COMPACT_ATOMS: atom_id res chain seq x y z
N MET A 1 -35.70 7.34 -16.71
CA MET A 1 -34.79 6.27 -16.27
C MET A 1 -34.54 6.45 -14.79
N SER A 2 -34.88 5.46 -13.97
CA SER A 2 -34.60 5.50 -12.52
C SER A 2 -33.09 5.47 -12.27
N PRO A 3 -32.60 5.93 -11.10
CA PRO A 3 -31.18 5.85 -10.76
C PRO A 3 -30.59 4.44 -10.91
N ILE A 4 -31.35 3.41 -10.54
CA ILE A 4 -30.96 2.00 -10.67
C ILE A 4 -30.86 1.56 -12.13
N GLU A 5 -31.79 2.00 -12.98
CA GLU A 5 -31.71 1.71 -14.42
C GLU A 5 -30.46 2.36 -15.05
N ARG A 6 -30.13 3.61 -14.68
CA ARG A 6 -28.87 4.26 -15.12
C ARG A 6 -27.64 3.49 -14.65
N PHE A 7 -27.64 3.04 -13.39
CA PHE A 7 -26.54 2.27 -12.84
C PHE A 7 -26.36 0.92 -13.53
N ARG A 8 -27.45 0.23 -13.91
CA ARG A 8 -27.39 -1.02 -14.68
C ARG A 8 -26.75 -0.82 -16.06
N GLU A 9 -26.95 0.31 -16.71
CA GLU A 9 -26.25 0.63 -17.97
C GLU A 9 -24.75 0.85 -17.73
N ARG A 10 -24.38 1.54 -16.64
CA ARG A 10 -22.97 1.69 -16.23
C ARG A 10 -22.31 0.34 -15.95
N VAL A 11 -22.97 -0.54 -15.22
CA VAL A 11 -22.52 -1.91 -14.99
C VAL A 11 -22.20 -2.65 -16.29
N LYS A 12 -23.08 -2.55 -17.30
CA LYS A 12 -22.85 -3.18 -18.60
C LYS A 12 -21.61 -2.61 -19.30
N LEU A 13 -21.49 -1.28 -19.34
CA LEU A 13 -20.34 -0.59 -19.92
C LEU A 13 -19.02 -1.04 -19.29
N TYR A 14 -18.94 -1.04 -17.96
CA TYR A 14 -17.72 -1.44 -17.26
C TYR A 14 -17.44 -2.94 -17.41
N ARG A 15 -18.47 -3.79 -17.46
CA ARG A 15 -18.31 -5.22 -17.72
C ARG A 15 -17.75 -5.50 -19.11
N GLU A 16 -18.17 -4.76 -20.14
CA GLU A 16 -17.59 -4.82 -21.49
C GLU A 16 -16.11 -4.44 -21.48
N ALA A 17 -15.70 -3.53 -20.58
CA ALA A 17 -14.31 -3.17 -20.36
C ALA A 17 -13.51 -4.16 -19.49
N GLY A 18 -14.13 -5.25 -19.05
CA GLY A 18 -13.52 -6.25 -18.18
C GLY A 18 -13.54 -5.88 -16.70
N ILE A 19 -14.40 -4.97 -16.28
CA ILE A 19 -14.55 -4.56 -14.87
C ILE A 19 -15.91 -5.01 -14.34
N ALA A 20 -15.90 -5.84 -13.29
CA ALA A 20 -17.12 -6.27 -12.62
C ALA A 20 -17.39 -5.38 -11.40
N LEU A 21 -18.06 -4.24 -11.60
CA LEU A 21 -18.35 -3.25 -10.55
C LEU A 21 -19.04 -3.87 -9.33
N GLU A 22 -19.85 -4.91 -9.52
CA GLU A 22 -20.63 -5.54 -8.44
C GLU A 22 -19.81 -6.49 -7.58
N SER A 23 -18.64 -6.90 -8.05
CA SER A 23 -17.70 -7.76 -7.31
C SER A 23 -16.59 -6.98 -6.59
N LEU A 24 -16.64 -5.64 -6.64
CA LEU A 24 -15.49 -4.78 -6.40
C LEU A 24 -15.84 -3.57 -5.49
N SER A 25 -15.12 -3.42 -4.37
CA SER A 25 -15.12 -2.22 -3.51
C SER A 25 -14.32 -1.07 -4.14
N LEU A 26 -14.97 -0.18 -4.88
CA LEU A 26 -14.31 0.78 -5.79
C LEU A 26 -13.14 1.62 -5.24
N GLY A 27 -12.21 1.95 -6.15
CA GLY A 27 -11.08 2.87 -5.94
C GLY A 27 -9.82 2.20 -5.36
N CYS A 28 -9.99 1.18 -4.52
CA CYS A 28 -8.94 0.24 -4.10
C CYS A 28 -9.24 -1.23 -4.48
N SER A 29 -10.40 -1.45 -5.12
CA SER A 29 -11.06 -2.74 -5.43
C SER A 29 -10.25 -3.78 -6.18
N VAL A 30 -9.22 -3.35 -6.89
CA VAL A 30 -8.44 -4.20 -7.79
C VAL A 30 -7.00 -4.32 -7.38
N LYS A 31 -6.57 -3.67 -6.29
CA LYS A 31 -5.29 -3.98 -5.67
C LYS A 31 -5.39 -5.39 -5.07
N VAL A 32 -4.31 -6.16 -5.18
CA VAL A 32 -4.23 -7.43 -4.45
C VAL A 32 -4.40 -7.14 -2.96
N ASP A 33 -5.27 -7.90 -2.27
CA ASP A 33 -5.52 -7.67 -0.85
C ASP A 33 -4.21 -7.67 -0.07
N LEU A 34 -3.92 -6.54 0.59
CA LEU A 34 -2.64 -6.34 1.25
C LEU A 34 -2.45 -7.34 2.39
N TYR A 35 -3.49 -7.56 3.19
CA TYR A 35 -3.40 -8.26 4.47
C TYR A 35 -3.55 -9.77 4.35
N ASP A 36 -4.43 -10.24 3.49
CA ASP A 36 -4.74 -11.65 3.33
C ASP A 36 -3.96 -12.30 2.16
N VAL A 37 -3.45 -11.51 1.19
CA VAL A 37 -2.72 -12.05 0.02
C VAL A 37 -1.29 -11.51 -0.09
N LEU A 38 -1.09 -10.21 -0.31
CA LEU A 38 0.21 -9.66 -0.69
C LEU A 38 1.25 -9.81 0.42
N TYR A 39 0.95 -9.38 1.65
CA TYR A 39 1.91 -9.43 2.75
C TYR A 39 2.30 -10.86 3.13
N PRO A 40 1.36 -11.82 3.27
CA PRO A 40 1.73 -13.20 3.47
C PRO A 40 2.53 -13.77 2.28
N ALA A 41 2.21 -13.40 1.04
CA ALA A 41 2.96 -13.86 -0.13
C ALA A 41 4.42 -13.37 -0.14
N ILE A 42 4.67 -12.12 0.24
CA ILE A 42 6.03 -11.58 0.36
C ILE A 42 6.84 -12.35 1.42
N GLN A 43 6.20 -12.75 2.53
CA GLN A 43 6.86 -13.60 3.53
C GLN A 43 7.27 -14.95 2.96
N LEU A 44 6.37 -15.62 2.21
CA LEU A 44 6.64 -16.89 1.56
C LEU A 44 7.82 -16.80 0.57
N LEU A 45 8.00 -15.64 -0.07
CA LEU A 45 9.04 -15.41 -1.06
C LEU A 45 10.40 -15.03 -0.48
N ARG A 46 10.48 -14.63 0.78
CA ARG A 46 11.68 -14.03 1.39
C ARG A 46 12.92 -14.90 1.18
N ASP A 47 12.82 -16.19 1.51
CA ASP A 47 13.96 -17.12 1.43
C ASP A 47 14.36 -17.42 -0.02
N GLU A 48 13.39 -17.53 -0.92
CA GLU A 48 13.65 -17.79 -2.34
C GLU A 48 14.30 -16.58 -3.02
N VAL A 49 13.76 -15.38 -2.78
CA VAL A 49 14.27 -14.13 -3.37
C VAL A 49 15.66 -13.80 -2.84
N SER A 50 15.95 -14.13 -1.58
CA SER A 50 17.29 -13.92 -0.99
C SER A 50 18.42 -14.66 -1.73
N LYS A 51 18.08 -15.72 -2.48
CA LYS A 51 19.02 -16.55 -3.25
C LYS A 51 19.21 -16.04 -4.69
N LEU A 52 18.41 -15.07 -5.13
CA LEU A 52 18.45 -14.52 -6.48
C LEU A 52 19.45 -13.36 -6.57
N ASN A 53 19.92 -13.06 -7.79
CA ASN A 53 20.77 -11.90 -8.06
C ASN A 53 19.95 -10.59 -8.08
N LEU A 54 19.27 -10.29 -6.98
CA LEU A 54 18.38 -9.14 -6.82
C LEU A 54 18.67 -8.38 -5.52
N VAL A 55 18.20 -7.14 -5.47
CA VAL A 55 18.09 -6.34 -4.25
C VAL A 55 16.66 -5.85 -4.13
N ILE A 56 16.01 -6.09 -3.00
CA ILE A 56 14.74 -5.45 -2.68
C ILE A 56 15.06 -4.18 -1.89
N ALA A 57 14.66 -3.01 -2.39
CA ALA A 57 14.85 -1.74 -1.71
C ALA A 57 14.01 -1.65 -0.43
N PRO A 58 14.40 -0.79 0.53
CA PRO A 58 13.56 -0.48 1.69
C PRO A 58 12.17 0.02 1.27
N ARG A 59 11.15 -0.28 2.08
CA ARG A 59 9.78 0.15 1.81
C ARG A 59 9.62 1.65 2.04
N GLU A 60 9.52 2.37 0.94
CA GLU A 60 9.14 3.77 0.85
C GLU A 60 7.98 3.92 -0.16
N ASP A 61 7.24 5.02 -0.08
CA ASP A 61 6.10 5.28 -0.98
C ASP A 61 6.58 5.44 -2.43
N ALA A 62 7.77 6.00 -2.62
CA ALA A 62 8.48 6.06 -3.89
C ALA A 62 9.88 5.43 -3.74
N ALA A 63 10.38 4.84 -4.82
CA ALA A 63 11.76 4.39 -4.87
C ALA A 63 12.69 5.60 -4.97
N ILE A 64 13.71 5.67 -4.11
CA ILE A 64 14.65 6.79 -4.02
C ILE A 64 16.05 6.28 -4.38
N VAL A 65 16.67 6.89 -5.38
CA VAL A 65 18.02 6.52 -5.85
C VAL A 65 18.82 7.79 -6.17
N ARG A 66 20.15 7.74 -6.01
CA ARG A 66 21.01 8.88 -6.39
C ARG A 66 20.96 9.10 -7.90
N GLY A 67 20.88 10.37 -8.29
CA GLY A 67 20.81 10.77 -9.69
C GLY A 67 20.27 12.19 -9.86
N GLU A 68 20.55 12.75 -11.02
CA GLU A 68 20.03 14.04 -11.50
C GLU A 68 19.12 13.86 -12.71
N GLU A 69 19.42 12.87 -13.55
CA GLU A 69 18.62 12.50 -14.71
C GLU A 69 18.32 11.00 -14.71
N ALA A 70 17.25 10.59 -15.38
CA ALA A 70 16.95 9.19 -15.59
C ALA A 70 16.42 8.89 -17.01
N GLN A 71 16.80 7.72 -17.52
CA GLN A 71 16.23 7.11 -18.71
C GLN A 71 15.41 5.89 -18.34
N LEU A 72 14.33 5.65 -19.10
CA LEU A 72 13.41 4.54 -18.90
C LEU A 72 13.55 3.50 -20.02
N MET A 73 13.56 2.23 -19.65
CA MET A 73 13.30 1.11 -20.55
C MET A 73 12.17 0.26 -19.95
N ARG A 74 11.03 0.19 -20.64
CA ARG A 74 9.89 -0.63 -20.23
C ARG A 74 9.86 -1.95 -20.97
N VAL A 75 9.59 -3.03 -20.24
CA VAL A 75 9.31 -4.36 -20.81
C VAL A 75 8.01 -4.92 -20.27
N PHE A 76 7.30 -5.66 -21.12
CA PHE A 76 6.16 -6.50 -20.70
C PHE A 76 6.56 -7.96 -20.80
N LEU A 77 6.25 -8.73 -19.76
CA LEU A 77 6.54 -10.16 -19.68
C LEU A 77 5.24 -10.94 -19.54
N ASP A 78 5.22 -12.13 -20.14
CA ASP A 78 4.15 -13.10 -19.92
C ASP A 78 4.18 -13.61 -18.48
N VAL A 79 3.01 -13.82 -17.89
CA VAL A 79 2.91 -14.23 -16.48
C VAL A 79 3.18 -15.72 -16.27
N GLU A 80 2.94 -16.54 -17.30
CA GLU A 80 3.17 -17.98 -17.21
C GLU A 80 4.65 -18.30 -17.36
N ASN A 81 5.29 -17.68 -18.36
CA ASN A 81 6.70 -17.86 -18.67
C ASN A 81 7.39 -16.51 -18.91
N PRO A 82 7.75 -15.77 -17.85
CA PRO A 82 8.41 -14.47 -18.01
C PRO A 82 9.81 -14.64 -18.58
N GLN A 83 10.01 -14.16 -19.81
CA GLN A 83 11.30 -14.16 -20.49
C GLN A 83 11.85 -12.75 -20.60
N LEU A 84 13.00 -12.51 -19.98
CA LEU A 84 13.69 -11.24 -20.00
C LEU A 84 14.90 -11.32 -20.93
N ASP A 85 15.05 -10.36 -21.83
CA ASP A 85 16.27 -10.21 -22.62
C ASP A 85 17.41 -9.71 -21.72
N ALA A 86 18.22 -10.65 -21.22
CA ALA A 86 19.33 -10.34 -20.34
C ALA A 86 20.37 -9.44 -21.00
N ALA A 87 20.61 -9.56 -22.32
CA ALA A 87 21.58 -8.73 -23.02
C ALA A 87 21.10 -7.27 -23.11
N ALA A 88 19.81 -7.05 -23.34
CA ALA A 88 19.22 -5.71 -23.32
C ALA A 88 19.31 -5.08 -21.92
N VAL A 89 19.01 -5.83 -20.86
CA VAL A 89 19.11 -5.34 -19.47
C VAL A 89 20.55 -5.05 -19.06
N GLU A 90 21.50 -5.91 -19.45
CA GLU A 90 22.93 -5.72 -19.16
C GLU A 90 23.51 -4.53 -19.93
N SER A 91 23.12 -4.35 -21.19
CA SER A 91 23.51 -3.18 -22.00
C SER A 91 22.91 -1.89 -21.45
N PHE A 92 21.64 -1.92 -21.05
CA PHE A 92 20.99 -0.78 -20.42
C PHE A 92 21.65 -0.47 -19.06
N ALA A 93 21.96 -1.49 -18.25
CA ALA A 93 22.55 -1.36 -16.91
C ALA A 93 21.72 -0.47 -15.97
N PRO A 94 20.50 -0.91 -15.59
CA PRO A 94 19.58 -0.10 -14.79
C PRO A 94 20.05 0.10 -13.35
N SER A 95 19.83 1.30 -12.82
CA SER A 95 20.01 1.59 -11.39
C SER A 95 18.86 1.02 -10.54
N LEU A 96 17.66 0.94 -11.12
CA LEU A 96 16.42 0.58 -10.42
C LEU A 96 15.43 -0.09 -11.36
N ALA A 97 14.58 -0.94 -10.82
CA ALA A 97 13.39 -1.48 -11.46
C ALA A 97 12.14 -1.15 -10.63
N VAL A 98 11.11 -0.67 -11.31
CA VAL A 98 9.75 -0.52 -10.77
C VAL A 98 8.85 -1.51 -11.46
N VAL A 99 8.04 -2.27 -10.71
CA VAL A 99 7.24 -3.35 -11.26
C VAL A 99 5.75 -3.12 -11.09
N LEU A 100 4.98 -3.48 -12.11
CA LEU A 100 3.53 -3.60 -12.06
C LEU A 100 3.15 -5.04 -12.39
N VAL A 101 2.43 -5.68 -11.49
CA VAL A 101 1.92 -7.04 -11.62
C VAL A 101 0.42 -6.97 -11.85
N GLN A 102 -0.06 -7.35 -13.04
CA GLN A 102 -1.48 -7.53 -13.31
C GLN A 102 -1.78 -9.01 -13.51
N LEU A 103 -2.51 -9.62 -12.57
CA LEU A 103 -2.88 -11.05 -12.64
C LEU A 103 -4.38 -11.22 -12.84
N TYR A 104 -4.80 -12.30 -13.51
CA TYR A 104 -6.19 -12.70 -13.46
C TYR A 104 -6.58 -13.06 -12.01
N MET A 105 -7.74 -12.62 -11.54
CA MET A 105 -8.15 -12.72 -10.13
C MET A 105 -7.95 -14.12 -9.51
N ALA A 106 -8.18 -15.20 -10.27
CA ALA A 106 -8.03 -16.57 -9.78
C ALA A 106 -6.58 -16.93 -9.41
N LYS A 107 -5.59 -16.25 -10.00
CA LYS A 107 -4.15 -16.41 -9.74
C LYS A 107 -3.66 -15.58 -8.55
N ALA A 108 -4.46 -14.61 -8.10
CA ALA A 108 -4.22 -13.83 -6.89
C ALA A 108 -5.22 -14.18 -5.76
N ALA A 109 -5.94 -15.31 -5.88
CA ALA A 109 -6.99 -15.71 -4.94
C ALA A 109 -6.46 -16.16 -3.56
N SER A 110 -5.16 -16.43 -3.44
CA SER A 110 -4.50 -16.73 -2.16
C SER A 110 -3.06 -16.24 -2.18
N ALA A 111 -2.48 -16.10 -0.98
CA ALA A 111 -1.09 -15.72 -0.81
C ALA A 111 -0.12 -16.68 -1.52
N GLU A 112 -0.35 -17.98 -1.43
CA GLU A 112 0.50 -19.01 -2.05
C GLU A 112 0.46 -18.92 -3.57
N ARG A 113 -0.74 -18.73 -4.15
CA ARG A 113 -0.90 -18.56 -5.59
C ARG A 113 -0.22 -17.29 -6.08
N PHE A 114 -0.47 -16.17 -5.39
CA PHE A 114 0.19 -14.91 -5.76
C PHE A 114 1.72 -15.03 -5.67
N ALA A 115 2.22 -15.64 -4.59
CA ALA A 115 3.65 -15.90 -4.40
C ALA A 115 4.23 -16.72 -5.55
N GLU A 116 3.56 -17.77 -6.00
CA GLU A 116 3.99 -18.59 -7.13
C GLU A 116 4.28 -17.75 -8.39
N TYR A 117 3.36 -16.87 -8.79
CA TYR A 117 3.53 -16.02 -9.97
C TYR A 117 4.59 -14.93 -9.74
N ALA A 118 4.60 -14.28 -8.58
CA ALA A 118 5.61 -13.29 -8.24
C ALA A 118 7.03 -13.89 -8.21
N ALA A 119 7.19 -15.15 -7.76
CA ALA A 119 8.46 -15.88 -7.83
C ALA A 119 8.97 -16.03 -9.27
N ARG A 120 8.07 -16.27 -10.24
CA ARG A 120 8.45 -16.38 -11.66
C ARG A 120 9.03 -15.05 -12.18
N LEU A 121 8.37 -13.93 -11.86
CA LEU A 121 8.89 -12.60 -12.19
C LEU A 121 10.27 -12.35 -11.56
N TYR A 122 10.41 -12.63 -10.27
CA TYR A 122 11.69 -12.43 -9.57
C TYR A 122 12.79 -13.34 -10.12
N LYS A 123 12.50 -14.59 -10.46
CA LYS A 123 13.48 -15.48 -11.14
C LYS A 123 13.92 -14.91 -12.49
N ALA A 124 12.99 -14.38 -13.29
CA ALA A 124 13.33 -13.75 -14.56
C ALA A 124 14.24 -12.53 -14.36
N LEU A 125 13.92 -11.65 -13.40
CA LEU A 125 14.76 -10.50 -13.09
C LEU A 125 16.12 -10.88 -12.51
N GLY A 126 16.18 -11.92 -11.68
CA GLY A 126 17.42 -12.41 -11.08
C GLY A 126 18.29 -13.27 -12.00
N SER A 127 17.85 -13.52 -13.24
CA SER A 127 18.60 -14.30 -14.24
C SER A 127 19.68 -13.48 -14.96
N THR A 128 19.65 -12.15 -14.84
CA THR A 128 20.63 -11.25 -15.46
C THR A 128 21.92 -11.20 -14.66
N ARG A 129 23.06 -10.92 -15.32
CA ARG A 129 24.34 -10.70 -14.61
C ARG A 129 24.35 -9.35 -13.89
N HIS A 130 23.72 -8.35 -14.48
CA HIS A 130 23.51 -7.05 -13.84
C HIS A 130 22.51 -7.18 -12.71
N ARG A 131 22.93 -6.88 -11.49
CA ARG A 131 22.09 -7.00 -10.30
C ARG A 131 21.00 -5.92 -10.30
N VAL A 132 19.74 -6.34 -10.40
CA VAL A 132 18.59 -5.43 -10.45
C VAL A 132 18.12 -5.05 -9.03
N TRP A 133 17.91 -3.76 -8.82
CA TRP A 133 17.34 -3.21 -7.59
C TRP A 133 15.84 -2.99 -7.77
N LEU A 134 15.02 -3.82 -7.12
CA LEU A 134 13.57 -3.65 -7.09
C LEU A 134 13.21 -2.54 -6.12
N GLY A 135 12.85 -1.37 -6.67
CA GLY A 135 12.53 -0.18 -5.90
C GLY A 135 11.11 -0.17 -5.35
N LYS A 136 10.15 -0.39 -6.24
CA LYS A 136 8.72 -0.33 -5.94
C LYS A 136 7.99 -1.39 -6.74
N GLY A 137 6.98 -2.00 -6.13
CA GLY A 137 6.07 -2.92 -6.79
C GLY A 137 4.63 -2.52 -6.54
N HIS A 138 3.84 -2.52 -7.61
CA HIS A 138 2.39 -2.38 -7.58
C HIS A 138 1.74 -3.66 -8.10
N SER A 139 0.60 -4.05 -7.51
CA SER A 139 -0.04 -5.33 -7.84
C SER A 139 -1.55 -5.17 -7.92
N ILE A 140 -2.10 -5.52 -9.07
CA ILE A 140 -3.51 -5.41 -9.40
C ILE A 140 -4.06 -6.72 -9.98
N VAL A 141 -5.37 -6.88 -9.91
CA VAL A 141 -6.08 -8.03 -10.49
C VAL A 141 -6.97 -7.60 -11.64
N SER A 142 -7.15 -8.49 -12.61
CA SER A 142 -8.10 -8.34 -13.70
C SER A 142 -9.22 -9.36 -13.60
N THR A 143 -10.41 -8.99 -14.09
CA THR A 143 -11.52 -9.96 -14.22
C THR A 143 -11.56 -10.67 -15.58
N LYS A 144 -10.71 -10.23 -16.52
CA LYS A 144 -10.60 -10.75 -17.88
C LYS A 144 -9.33 -11.59 -18.02
N GLN A 145 -9.50 -12.89 -18.33
CA GLN A 145 -8.38 -13.75 -18.68
C GLN A 145 -7.65 -13.22 -19.91
N GLY A 146 -6.32 -13.30 -19.93
CA GLY A 146 -5.49 -12.75 -21.02
C GLY A 146 -5.21 -11.25 -20.93
N ALA A 147 -5.79 -10.54 -19.95
CA ALA A 147 -5.41 -9.17 -19.62
C ALA A 147 -4.20 -9.10 -18.66
N GLU A 148 -3.68 -10.24 -18.24
CA GLU A 148 -2.57 -10.36 -17.30
C GLU A 148 -1.20 -10.13 -17.95
N PHE A 149 -0.29 -9.50 -17.20
CA PHE A 149 1.08 -9.22 -17.61
C PHE A 149 1.93 -8.87 -16.38
N PHE A 150 3.23 -9.06 -16.49
CA PHE A 150 4.18 -8.30 -15.70
C PHE A 150 4.70 -7.13 -16.53
N MET A 151 4.80 -5.96 -15.94
CA MET A 151 5.46 -4.80 -16.54
C MET A 151 6.62 -4.41 -15.64
N VAL A 152 7.78 -4.20 -16.25
CA VAL A 152 9.00 -3.80 -15.54
C VAL A 152 9.53 -2.55 -16.20
N ASP A 153 9.64 -1.50 -15.40
CA ASP A 153 10.22 -0.22 -15.75
C ASP A 153 11.61 -0.12 -15.17
N PHE A 154 12.61 -0.30 -16.03
CA PHE A 154 14.01 -0.14 -15.69
C PHE A 154 14.38 1.33 -15.81
N LEU A 155 14.82 1.92 -14.70
CA LEU A 155 15.39 3.26 -14.68
C LEU A 155 16.91 3.20 -14.58
N LYS A 156 17.58 3.92 -15.47
CA LYS A 156 19.01 4.20 -15.38
C LYS A 156 19.21 5.64 -15.00
N THR A 157 19.90 5.87 -13.89
CA THR A 157 20.19 7.21 -13.38
C THR A 157 21.58 7.68 -13.75
N TYR A 158 21.73 8.99 -13.88
CA TYR A 158 22.99 9.67 -14.19
C TYR A 158 23.24 10.80 -13.20
N GLY A 159 24.51 11.07 -12.89
CA GLY A 159 24.90 12.09 -11.92
C GLY A 159 24.76 11.64 -10.46
N GLU A 160 25.27 12.46 -9.54
CA GLU A 160 25.22 12.20 -8.10
C GLU A 160 24.76 13.41 -7.28
N GLY A 161 24.41 14.53 -7.94
CA GLY A 161 24.06 15.81 -7.33
C GLY A 161 22.66 15.90 -6.71
N GLY A 162 21.96 14.78 -6.53
CA GLY A 162 20.65 14.73 -5.88
C GLY A 162 20.04 13.33 -5.93
N TYR A 163 18.71 13.29 -5.96
CA TYR A 163 17.93 12.06 -6.00
C TYR A 163 16.94 12.05 -7.16
N ILE A 164 16.81 10.88 -7.79
CA ILE A 164 15.65 10.53 -8.61
C ILE A 164 14.69 9.73 -7.73
N LEU A 165 13.45 10.20 -7.66
CA LEU A 165 12.36 9.46 -7.05
C LEU A 165 11.46 8.92 -8.15
N ALA A 166 11.10 7.64 -8.07
CA ALA A 166 10.27 6.96 -9.06
C ALA A 166 9.15 6.18 -8.39
N ASN A 167 7.96 6.23 -8.98
CA ASN A 167 6.80 5.48 -8.54
C ASN A 167 6.02 4.91 -9.73
N ASN A 168 5.30 3.82 -9.47
CA ASN A 168 4.26 3.32 -10.34
C ASN A 168 2.98 3.14 -9.51
N ASP A 169 1.90 3.74 -9.97
CA ASP A 169 0.56 3.35 -9.51
C ASP A 169 -0.38 3.30 -10.71
N THR A 170 -1.28 2.33 -10.65
CA THR A 170 -2.23 2.02 -11.69
C THR A 170 -3.56 1.64 -11.06
N ILE A 171 -4.63 2.19 -11.60
CA ILE A 171 -6.01 1.95 -11.20
C ILE A 171 -6.85 1.62 -12.44
N GLN A 172 -8.05 1.09 -12.24
CA GLN A 172 -8.94 0.74 -13.36
C GLN A 172 -10.19 1.60 -13.36
N VAL A 173 -10.87 1.71 -12.21
CA VAL A 173 -12.09 2.51 -12.06
C VAL A 173 -12.02 3.31 -10.79
N ILE A 174 -12.33 4.60 -10.90
CA ILE A 174 -12.48 5.51 -9.76
C ILE A 174 -13.96 5.77 -9.53
N ASP A 175 -14.64 6.25 -10.57
CA ASP A 175 -16.04 6.66 -10.52
C ASP A 175 -16.85 5.94 -11.62
N PRO A 176 -17.70 4.97 -11.27
CA PRO A 176 -18.46 4.17 -12.23
C PRO A 176 -19.57 4.96 -12.90
N SER A 177 -19.86 6.17 -12.44
CA SER A 177 -20.82 7.06 -13.11
C SER A 177 -20.22 7.78 -14.32
N GLU A 178 -18.88 7.78 -14.43
CA GLU A 178 -18.15 8.40 -15.52
C GLU A 178 -17.94 7.43 -16.69
N ASP A 179 -17.76 7.99 -17.89
CA ASP A 179 -17.34 7.24 -19.07
C ASP A 179 -15.87 6.81 -18.96
N LEU A 180 -15.47 5.80 -19.73
CA LEU A 180 -14.13 5.20 -19.63
C LEU A 180 -13.01 6.19 -20.02
N ASP A 181 -13.31 7.14 -20.90
CA ASP A 181 -12.42 8.20 -21.37
C ASP A 181 -12.57 9.52 -20.61
N SER A 182 -13.30 9.51 -19.49
CA SER A 182 -13.52 10.70 -18.65
C SER A 182 -12.20 11.37 -18.27
N PRO A 183 -12.02 12.67 -18.61
CA PRO A 183 -10.83 13.42 -18.24
C PRO A 183 -10.57 13.45 -16.73
N LEU A 184 -11.63 13.41 -15.91
CA LEU A 184 -11.51 13.41 -14.45
C LEU A 184 -10.93 12.09 -13.95
N GLN A 185 -11.43 10.95 -14.45
CA GLN A 185 -10.89 9.65 -14.05
C GLN A 185 -9.43 9.48 -14.46
N VAL A 186 -9.11 9.89 -15.69
CA VAL A 186 -7.72 9.89 -16.18
C VAL A 186 -6.82 10.79 -15.33
N ALA A 187 -7.31 11.97 -14.96
CA ALA A 187 -6.56 12.91 -14.11
C ALA A 187 -6.25 12.32 -12.73
N VAL A 188 -7.23 11.73 -12.05
CA VAL A 188 -7.03 11.07 -10.75
C VAL A 188 -5.97 9.98 -10.87
N ALA A 189 -6.01 9.14 -11.91
CA ALA A 189 -5.06 8.05 -12.10
C ALA A 189 -3.61 8.55 -12.22
N ILE A 190 -3.39 9.58 -13.05
CA ILE A 190 -2.07 10.18 -13.23
C ILE A 190 -1.60 10.86 -11.95
N ASN A 191 -2.47 11.63 -11.30
CA ASN A 191 -2.12 12.35 -10.08
C ASN A 191 -1.82 11.40 -8.92
N ASN A 192 -2.54 10.27 -8.83
CA ASN A 192 -2.28 9.27 -7.80
C ASN A 192 -0.87 8.66 -7.95
N ALA A 193 -0.42 8.38 -9.17
CA ALA A 193 0.96 7.91 -9.41
C ALA A 193 2.02 8.98 -9.06
N LEU A 194 1.72 10.26 -9.34
CA LEU A 194 2.59 11.40 -9.01
C LEU A 194 2.60 11.75 -7.53
N ASN A 195 1.53 11.45 -6.80
CA ASN A 195 1.37 11.86 -5.41
C ASN A 195 2.49 11.34 -4.53
N ASP A 196 2.94 10.10 -4.76
CA ASP A 196 4.04 9.48 -4.01
C ASP A 196 5.38 10.22 -4.22
N LEU A 197 5.53 10.96 -5.32
CA LEU A 197 6.65 11.88 -5.53
C LEU A 197 6.39 13.22 -4.83
N TYR A 198 5.18 13.77 -4.98
CA TYR A 198 4.80 15.05 -4.39
C TYR A 198 4.91 15.05 -2.87
N VAL A 199 4.52 13.96 -2.20
CA VAL A 199 4.67 13.86 -0.74
C VAL A 199 6.12 13.93 -0.30
N LYS A 200 7.09 13.58 -1.16
CA LYS A 200 8.53 13.70 -0.84
C LYS A 200 9.13 15.05 -1.27
N GLY A 201 8.32 15.99 -1.74
CA GLY A 201 8.76 17.34 -2.15
C GLY A 201 9.24 17.43 -3.60
N VAL A 202 9.04 16.39 -4.42
CA VAL A 202 9.46 16.39 -5.83
C VAL A 202 8.43 17.12 -6.67
N TYR A 203 8.80 18.27 -7.24
CA TYR A 203 7.96 19.00 -8.20
C TYR A 203 8.71 19.46 -9.45
N LYS A 204 10.04 19.26 -9.49
CA LYS A 204 10.91 19.63 -10.60
C LYS A 204 11.15 18.43 -11.50
N ASP A 205 11.34 18.70 -12.79
CA ASP A 205 11.74 17.71 -13.81
C ASP A 205 10.90 16.42 -13.76
N VAL A 206 9.60 16.59 -13.59
CA VAL A 206 8.63 15.50 -13.55
C VAL A 206 8.52 14.89 -14.94
N HIS A 207 8.69 13.58 -15.00
CA HIS A 207 8.54 12.76 -16.18
C HIS A 207 7.44 11.72 -15.95
N ILE A 208 6.65 11.45 -16.98
CA ILE A 208 5.48 10.58 -16.92
C ILE A 208 5.55 9.60 -18.09
N ALA A 209 5.75 8.32 -17.81
CA ALA A 209 5.61 7.24 -18.78
C ALA A 209 4.20 6.64 -18.70
N PRO A 210 3.35 6.87 -19.73
CA PRO A 210 1.95 6.50 -19.68
C PRO A 210 1.69 5.02 -19.47
N ILE A 211 0.67 4.68 -18.68
CA ILE A 211 0.13 3.32 -18.59
C ILE A 211 -1.39 3.43 -18.76
N TYR A 212 -1.84 3.28 -19.99
CA TYR A 212 -3.26 3.19 -20.27
C TYR A 212 -3.58 2.07 -21.25
N ASP A 213 -4.77 1.53 -21.09
CA ASP A 213 -5.38 0.58 -22.00
C ASP A 213 -6.91 0.69 -21.90
N ALA A 214 -7.60 0.31 -22.96
CA ALA A 214 -9.05 0.40 -23.04
C ALA A 214 -9.56 -0.50 -24.17
N PRO A 215 -10.86 -0.88 -24.15
CA PRO A 215 -11.50 -1.46 -25.32
C PRO A 215 -11.37 -0.54 -26.55
N GLU A 216 -11.27 -1.14 -27.74
CA GLU A 216 -10.97 -0.45 -29.01
C GLU A 216 -11.80 0.83 -29.22
N ARG A 217 -13.12 0.76 -28.96
CA ARG A 217 -14.04 1.90 -29.08
C ARG A 217 -13.64 3.13 -28.25
N TRP A 218 -13.01 2.93 -27.10
CA TRP A 218 -12.68 3.97 -26.13
C TRP A 218 -11.21 4.38 -26.17
N TYR A 219 -10.37 3.66 -26.91
CA TYR A 219 -8.92 3.80 -26.86
C TYR A 219 -8.45 5.21 -27.22
N GLU A 220 -8.93 5.75 -28.35
CA GLU A 220 -8.56 7.10 -28.81
C GLU A 220 -9.02 8.19 -27.83
N GLY A 221 -10.20 8.01 -27.21
CA GLY A 221 -10.73 8.94 -26.20
C GLY A 221 -9.86 8.96 -24.95
N VAL A 222 -9.52 7.77 -24.42
CA VAL A 222 -8.64 7.62 -23.26
C VAL A 222 -7.26 8.22 -23.54
N GLU A 223 -6.66 7.90 -24.69
CA GLU A 223 -5.37 8.44 -25.10
C GLU A 223 -5.38 9.98 -25.16
N LYS A 224 -6.41 10.56 -25.79
CA LYS A 224 -6.55 12.02 -25.88
C LYS A 224 -6.67 12.66 -24.51
N SER A 225 -7.54 12.14 -23.64
CA SER A 225 -7.71 12.63 -22.26
C SER A 225 -6.42 12.49 -21.45
N TYR A 226 -5.70 11.39 -21.64
CA TYR A 226 -4.42 11.10 -20.96
C TYR A 226 -3.35 12.11 -21.34
N LEU A 227 -3.07 12.23 -22.64
CA LEU A 227 -2.02 13.12 -23.13
C LEU A 227 -2.32 14.59 -22.81
N ALA A 228 -3.60 15.00 -22.86
CA ALA A 228 -4.02 16.35 -22.48
C ALA A 228 -3.81 16.66 -20.99
N HIS A 229 -3.93 15.67 -20.10
CA HIS A 229 -3.65 15.87 -18.68
C HIS A 229 -2.17 15.76 -18.36
N ALA A 230 -1.50 14.67 -18.79
CA ALA A 230 -0.11 14.40 -18.45
C ALA A 230 0.85 15.51 -18.93
N SER A 231 0.65 16.04 -20.14
CA SER A 231 1.49 17.11 -20.71
C SER A 231 1.45 18.43 -19.93
N ARG A 232 0.42 18.65 -19.11
CA ARG A 232 0.34 19.83 -18.23
C ARG A 232 1.10 19.67 -16.92
N LEU A 233 1.41 18.42 -16.53
CA LEU A 233 2.05 18.09 -15.25
C LEU A 233 3.55 17.87 -15.36
N GLY A 234 4.01 17.35 -16.50
CA GLY A 234 5.41 17.03 -16.72
C GLY A 234 5.70 16.55 -18.14
N LYS A 235 6.94 16.12 -18.37
CA LYS A 235 7.37 15.60 -19.66
C LYS A 235 6.82 14.19 -19.87
N VAL A 236 5.98 14.03 -20.89
CA VAL A 236 5.50 12.70 -21.29
C VAL A 236 6.63 11.94 -21.98
N VAL A 237 6.92 10.74 -21.51
CA VAL A 237 7.96 9.85 -22.04
C VAL A 237 7.29 8.69 -22.76
N GLU A 238 7.66 8.49 -24.02
CA GLU A 238 7.16 7.38 -24.81
C GLU A 238 7.68 6.05 -24.24
N ALA A 239 6.75 5.12 -24.03
CA ALA A 239 7.05 3.77 -23.58
C ALA A 239 6.01 2.80 -24.16
N PRO A 240 6.35 1.52 -24.35
CA PRO A 240 5.38 0.49 -24.68
C PRO A 240 4.13 0.52 -23.79
N LEU A 241 2.96 0.23 -24.39
CA LEU A 241 1.67 0.19 -23.71
C LEU A 241 1.14 -1.27 -23.63
N PRO A 242 0.26 -1.60 -22.66
CA PRO A 242 -0.18 -2.98 -22.43
C PRO A 242 -0.97 -3.62 -23.59
N ARG A 243 -1.83 -2.86 -24.27
CA ARG A 243 -2.64 -3.28 -25.46
C ARG A 243 -3.40 -4.60 -25.26
N ARG A 244 -4.07 -4.78 -24.11
CA ARG A 244 -4.87 -5.95 -23.75
C ARG A 244 -6.38 -5.77 -23.97
N GLY A 245 -6.82 -4.57 -24.38
CA GLY A 245 -8.23 -4.25 -24.55
C GLY A 245 -8.98 -4.35 -23.22
N TYR A 246 -8.31 -3.93 -22.15
CA TYR A 246 -8.79 -3.94 -20.77
C TYR A 246 -8.61 -2.55 -20.17
N LEU A 247 -9.60 -2.03 -19.45
CA LEU A 247 -9.46 -0.69 -18.90
C LEU A 247 -8.34 -0.63 -17.86
N LEU A 248 -7.36 0.22 -18.13
CA LEU A 248 -6.23 0.46 -17.24
C LEU A 248 -5.85 1.93 -17.34
N LEU A 249 -5.62 2.59 -16.21
CA LEU A 249 -5.23 3.99 -16.13
C LEU A 249 -4.17 4.16 -15.04
N GLY A 250 -3.02 4.70 -15.37
CA GLY A 250 -1.94 4.89 -14.41
C GLY A 250 -0.70 5.47 -15.07
N ALA A 251 0.37 5.54 -14.30
CA ALA A 251 1.65 6.00 -14.81
C ALA A 251 2.80 5.36 -14.04
N THR A 252 3.93 5.25 -14.72
CA THR A 252 5.21 5.33 -14.02
C THR A 252 5.67 6.76 -14.10
N ALA A 253 5.92 7.37 -12.95
CA ALA A 253 6.38 8.74 -12.86
C ALA A 253 7.72 8.80 -12.13
N TRP A 254 8.57 9.74 -12.52
CA TRP A 254 9.77 10.07 -11.76
C TRP A 254 10.07 11.56 -11.81
N GLY A 255 10.84 12.04 -10.85
CA GLY A 255 11.28 13.43 -10.82
C GLY A 255 12.54 13.61 -9.97
N TYR A 256 13.07 14.83 -10.00
CA TYR A 256 14.34 15.18 -9.39
C TYR A 256 14.16 15.92 -8.05
N LEU A 257 15.02 15.59 -7.09
CA LEU A 257 15.11 16.26 -5.79
C LEU A 257 16.57 16.64 -5.48
N ASP A 258 16.82 17.95 -5.39
CA ASP A 258 18.10 18.56 -4.96
C ASP A 258 18.12 18.88 -3.45
N ARG A 259 17.44 18.06 -2.65
CA ARG A 259 17.27 18.18 -1.19
C ARG A 259 17.34 16.79 -0.56
N GLU A 260 17.59 16.71 0.74
CA GLU A 260 17.39 15.45 1.45
C GLU A 260 15.88 15.14 1.55
N PRO A 261 15.44 13.92 1.18
CA PRO A 261 14.02 13.57 1.25
C PRO A 261 13.52 13.54 2.70
N PRO A 262 12.22 13.80 2.94
CA PRO A 262 11.62 13.79 4.29
C PRO A 262 11.44 12.35 4.80
N THR A 263 12.56 11.68 5.08
CA THR A 263 12.64 10.32 5.61
C THR A 263 13.39 10.27 6.94
N PHE A 264 13.39 11.39 7.68
CA PHE A 264 14.02 11.56 8.99
C PHE A 264 13.21 10.91 10.14
N TYR A 265 12.73 9.69 9.92
CA TYR A 265 11.91 8.94 10.90
C TYR A 265 12.61 8.81 12.26
N ARG A 266 13.94 8.71 12.25
CA ARG A 266 14.74 8.63 13.48
C ARG A 266 14.80 9.94 14.26
N GLU A 267 14.42 11.07 13.69
CA GLU A 267 14.42 12.37 14.38
C GLU A 267 13.09 12.66 15.06
N LEU A 268 12.03 11.91 14.75
CA LEU A 268 10.71 12.06 15.38
C LEU A 268 10.79 11.72 16.88
N ASP A 269 10.35 12.65 17.71
CA ASP A 269 10.24 12.51 19.16
C ASP A 269 9.23 13.52 19.73
N ARG A 270 9.21 13.71 21.06
CA ARG A 270 8.43 14.76 21.72
C ARG A 270 8.69 16.14 21.11
N GLY A 271 7.63 16.95 20.99
CA GLY A 271 7.65 18.25 20.34
C GLY A 271 7.26 18.20 18.86
N PHE A 272 7.15 17.01 18.26
CA PHE A 272 6.63 16.86 16.90
C PHE A 272 5.11 16.74 16.88
N VAL A 273 4.49 17.36 15.88
CA VAL A 273 3.05 17.33 15.60
C VAL A 273 2.77 16.73 14.23
N VAL A 274 1.52 16.29 14.05
CA VAL A 274 1.01 15.76 12.79
C VAL A 274 0.11 16.80 12.16
N VAL A 275 0.50 17.34 11.00
CA VAL A 275 -0.31 18.24 10.18
C VAL A 275 -0.87 17.46 9.00
N VAL A 276 -2.17 17.58 8.74
CA VAL A 276 -2.80 17.01 7.53
C VAL A 276 -3.28 18.15 6.65
N THR A 277 -3.04 18.06 5.34
CA THR A 277 -3.32 19.16 4.39
C THR A 277 -4.81 19.41 4.14
N ARG A 278 -5.66 18.39 4.24
CA ARG A 278 -7.11 18.45 4.05
C ARG A 278 -7.81 17.22 4.64
N PRO A 279 -9.13 17.25 4.90
CA PRO A 279 -9.88 16.07 5.25
C PRO A 279 -9.76 14.97 4.17
N PHE A 280 -9.79 13.71 4.59
CA PHE A 280 -9.63 12.51 3.75
C PHE A 280 -10.87 11.60 3.83
N GLY A 281 -10.81 10.42 3.19
CA GLY A 281 -11.94 9.47 3.15
C GLY A 281 -12.70 9.51 1.83
N GLU A 282 -12.02 9.89 0.73
CA GLU A 282 -12.59 10.04 -0.60
C GLU A 282 -13.29 8.76 -1.08
N LEU A 283 -12.73 7.59 -0.80
CA LEU A 283 -13.25 6.31 -1.30
C LEU A 283 -14.59 5.91 -0.71
N ALA A 284 -14.97 6.49 0.44
CA ALA A 284 -16.30 6.30 1.02
C ALA A 284 -17.40 6.79 0.08
N TYR A 285 -17.16 7.85 -0.70
CA TYR A 285 -18.13 8.36 -1.68
C TYR A 285 -18.37 7.36 -2.82
N PHE A 286 -17.31 6.85 -3.44
CA PHE A 286 -17.46 6.01 -4.63
C PHE A 286 -17.93 4.60 -4.29
N THR A 287 -17.47 4.04 -3.17
CA THR A 287 -17.91 2.71 -2.73
C THR A 287 -19.38 2.73 -2.27
N THR A 288 -19.77 3.77 -1.52
CA THR A 288 -21.17 3.94 -1.12
C THR A 288 -22.07 4.17 -2.33
N TYR A 289 -21.61 4.94 -3.33
CA TYR A 289 -22.35 5.13 -4.58
C TYR A 289 -22.71 3.80 -5.26
N VAL A 290 -21.76 2.87 -5.39
CA VAL A 290 -22.07 1.55 -5.95
C VAL A 290 -23.06 0.79 -5.08
N ALA A 291 -22.82 0.75 -3.77
CA ALA A 291 -23.64 -0.03 -2.85
C ALA A 291 -25.11 0.43 -2.86
N ILE A 292 -25.36 1.73 -2.73
CA ILE A 292 -26.73 2.26 -2.68
C ILE A 292 -27.46 2.15 -4.03
N HIS A 293 -26.74 2.06 -5.16
CA HIS A 293 -27.36 1.83 -6.47
C HIS A 293 -27.56 0.34 -6.79
N ALA A 294 -26.93 -0.55 -6.02
CA ALA A 294 -27.13 -1.99 -6.13
C ALA A 294 -28.30 -2.49 -5.25
N ASP A 295 -28.67 -1.75 -4.20
CA ASP A 295 -29.67 -2.15 -3.20
C ASP A 295 -30.63 -1.01 -2.84
N GLU A 296 -31.93 -1.20 -3.12
CA GLU A 296 -33.00 -0.23 -2.83
C GLU A 296 -33.23 0.02 -1.34
N GLU A 297 -33.04 -0.98 -0.48
CA GLU A 297 -33.19 -0.81 0.97
C GLU A 297 -32.04 0.01 1.52
N LEU A 298 -30.82 -0.25 1.03
CA LEU A 298 -29.64 0.52 1.39
C LEU A 298 -29.76 1.97 0.91
N LEU A 299 -30.32 2.22 -0.28
CA LEU A 299 -30.61 3.58 -0.75
C LEU A 299 -31.58 4.32 0.19
N LYS A 300 -32.68 3.69 0.60
CA LYS A 300 -33.63 4.31 1.53
C LYS A 300 -32.99 4.58 2.90
N ALA A 301 -32.18 3.66 3.39
CA ALA A 301 -31.41 3.85 4.61
C ALA A 301 -30.40 5.02 4.48
N PHE A 302 -29.74 5.14 3.34
CA PHE A 302 -28.82 6.24 3.04
C PHE A 302 -29.53 7.60 3.04
N GLU A 303 -30.63 7.73 2.30
CA GLU A 303 -31.36 8.99 2.18
C GLU A 303 -31.97 9.45 3.50
N SER A 304 -32.34 8.51 4.37
CA SER A 304 -32.89 8.81 5.69
C SER A 304 -31.84 9.15 6.76
N SER A 305 -30.60 8.66 6.63
CA SER A 305 -29.57 8.78 7.67
C SER A 305 -28.38 9.67 7.30
N VAL A 306 -28.10 9.83 6.01
CA VAL A 306 -26.94 10.58 5.51
C VAL A 306 -27.37 11.85 4.80
N MET A 307 -27.93 11.74 3.58
CA MET A 307 -28.39 12.85 2.74
C MET A 307 -29.21 12.37 1.53
N PRO A 308 -30.01 13.24 0.89
CA PRO A 308 -30.69 12.91 -0.38
C PRO A 308 -29.72 12.50 -1.49
N LEU A 309 -30.13 11.58 -2.37
CA LEU A 309 -29.27 11.05 -3.43
C LEU A 309 -28.69 12.14 -4.36
N GLU A 310 -29.50 13.14 -4.72
CA GLU A 310 -29.11 14.23 -5.61
C GLU A 310 -28.02 15.13 -4.98
N GLU A 311 -28.06 15.32 -3.66
CA GLU A 311 -27.02 16.02 -2.92
C GLU A 311 -25.74 15.21 -2.87
N PHE A 312 -25.85 13.90 -2.63
CA PHE A 312 -24.72 12.99 -2.63
C PHE A 312 -23.99 12.92 -3.98
N GLU A 313 -24.71 12.81 -5.10
CA GLU A 313 -24.11 12.80 -6.44
C GLU A 313 -23.33 14.09 -6.72
N ARG A 314 -23.82 15.24 -6.22
CA ARG A 314 -23.13 16.54 -6.33
C ARG A 314 -21.88 16.60 -5.46
N GLU A 315 -21.94 16.13 -4.21
CA GLU A 315 -20.75 16.05 -3.36
C GLU A 315 -19.69 15.10 -3.94
N LYS A 316 -20.10 13.92 -4.41
CA LYS A 316 -19.21 12.94 -5.05
C LYS A 316 -18.47 13.55 -6.25
N ARG A 317 -19.17 14.30 -7.11
CA ARG A 317 -18.52 15.00 -8.24
C ARG A 317 -17.48 16.01 -7.76
N ARG A 318 -17.77 16.78 -6.71
CA ARG A 318 -16.80 17.71 -6.11
C ARG A 318 -15.58 17.00 -5.52
N VAL A 319 -15.78 15.83 -4.91
CA VAL A 319 -14.69 14.97 -4.41
C VAL A 319 -13.85 14.41 -5.57
N LEU A 320 -14.49 14.00 -6.67
CA LEU A 320 -13.77 13.56 -7.87
C LEU A 320 -12.90 14.68 -8.47
N GLU A 321 -13.42 15.90 -8.54
CA GLU A 321 -12.65 17.09 -8.98
C GLU A 321 -11.48 17.40 -8.03
N LEU A 322 -11.68 17.23 -6.73
CA LEU A 322 -10.62 17.37 -5.72
C LEU A 322 -9.53 16.31 -5.93
N MET A 323 -9.91 15.05 -6.13
CA MET A 323 -8.97 13.96 -6.46
C MET A 323 -8.27 14.16 -7.81
N ALA A 324 -8.90 14.86 -8.76
CA ALA A 324 -8.31 15.19 -10.05
C ALA A 324 -7.33 16.39 -9.99
N THR A 325 -7.12 16.96 -8.80
CA THR A 325 -6.18 18.08 -8.57
C THR A 325 -4.82 17.55 -8.08
N PRO A 326 -3.69 17.95 -8.70
CA PRO A 326 -2.36 17.50 -8.29
C PRO A 326 -1.91 18.19 -6.98
N ASN A 327 -1.22 17.45 -6.11
CA ASN A 327 -0.59 17.96 -4.89
C ASN A 327 0.77 18.69 -5.16
N ALA A 328 1.01 19.19 -6.37
CA ALA A 328 2.27 19.82 -6.76
C ALA A 328 2.60 21.08 -5.93
N GLU A 329 1.59 21.88 -5.57
CA GLU A 329 1.81 23.06 -4.69
C GLU A 329 2.15 22.65 -3.25
N VAL A 330 1.59 21.53 -2.76
CA VAL A 330 1.97 20.94 -1.47
C VAL A 330 3.43 20.49 -1.52
N ALA A 331 3.86 19.85 -2.61
CA ALA A 331 5.24 19.44 -2.80
C ALA A 331 6.21 20.63 -2.74
N LYS A 332 5.84 21.79 -3.30
CA LYS A 332 6.65 23.02 -3.21
C LYS A 332 6.77 23.55 -1.78
N VAL A 333 5.72 23.44 -0.96
CA VAL A 333 5.79 23.79 0.47
C VAL A 333 6.74 22.83 1.17
N ILE A 334 6.55 21.52 0.99
CA ILE A 334 7.42 20.50 1.58
C ILE A 334 8.88 20.77 1.22
N TYR A 335 9.16 20.96 -0.07
CA TYR A 335 10.49 21.23 -0.63
C TYR A 335 11.22 22.40 0.06
N ARG A 336 10.52 23.50 0.37
CA ARG A 336 11.12 24.68 1.02
C ARG A 336 11.66 24.36 2.41
N HIS A 337 11.02 23.42 3.08
CA HIS A 337 11.31 22.98 4.45
C HIS A 337 12.07 21.64 4.47
N LEU A 338 12.79 21.30 3.39
CA LEU A 338 13.72 20.18 3.37
C LEU A 338 15.17 20.67 3.54
N PRO A 339 16.03 19.89 4.23
CA PRO A 339 17.45 20.20 4.30
C PRO A 339 18.08 20.22 2.90
N GLY A 340 19.05 21.10 2.69
CA GLY A 340 19.97 21.00 1.56
C GLY A 340 20.70 19.65 1.55
N LEU A 341 21.23 19.25 0.40
CA LEU A 341 22.00 18.01 0.30
C LEU A 341 23.21 18.02 1.23
N GLY A 342 23.34 16.98 2.06
CA GLY A 342 24.36 16.88 3.10
C GLY A 342 24.20 17.85 4.27
N GLU A 343 23.16 18.69 4.28
CA GLU A 343 22.83 19.55 5.41
C GLU A 343 22.28 18.72 6.58
N ARG A 344 22.65 19.10 7.80
CA ARG A 344 22.11 18.44 8.99
C ARG A 344 20.63 18.81 9.17
N PHE A 345 19.82 17.81 9.53
CA PHE A 345 18.43 18.02 9.93
C PHE A 345 18.33 18.96 11.16
N ARG A 346 17.34 19.85 11.15
CA ARG A 346 17.05 20.85 12.19
C ARG A 346 15.54 20.88 12.39
N ALA A 347 15.08 20.47 13.57
CA ALA A 347 13.65 20.28 13.84
C ALA A 347 12.83 21.57 13.65
N GLU A 348 13.42 22.73 13.97
CA GLU A 348 12.74 24.03 13.85
C GLU A 348 12.61 24.54 12.40
N ASP A 349 13.45 24.05 11.49
CA ASP A 349 13.51 24.53 10.09
C ASP A 349 12.98 23.48 9.10
N HIS A 350 12.94 22.20 9.48
CA HIS A 350 12.75 21.10 8.54
C HIS A 350 11.58 20.17 8.88
N ILE A 351 10.86 19.73 7.84
CA ILE A 351 9.87 18.66 7.93
C ILE A 351 10.61 17.32 8.02
N ALA A 352 10.33 16.54 9.06
CA ALA A 352 11.03 15.28 9.30
C ALA A 352 10.51 14.15 8.41
N ALA A 353 9.20 13.99 8.33
CA ALA A 353 8.58 12.92 7.56
C ALA A 353 7.28 13.37 6.90
N THR A 354 6.97 12.72 5.78
CA THR A 354 5.71 12.91 5.07
C THR A 354 5.18 11.57 4.55
N ILE A 355 3.86 11.47 4.48
CA ILE A 355 3.15 10.29 3.94
C ILE A 355 1.84 10.73 3.30
N ASP A 356 1.40 10.03 2.26
CA ASP A 356 0.09 10.20 1.66
C ASP A 356 -0.97 9.45 2.48
N VAL A 357 -2.16 10.05 2.61
CA VAL A 357 -3.33 9.40 3.22
C VAL A 357 -4.18 8.82 2.09
N SER A 358 -3.84 7.62 1.63
CA SER A 358 -4.49 6.93 0.51
C SER A 358 -5.19 5.62 0.95
N GLY A 359 -4.88 4.49 0.30
CA GLY A 359 -5.58 3.23 0.47
C GLY A 359 -5.65 2.71 1.91
N PRO A 360 -4.56 2.77 2.71
CA PRO A 360 -4.59 2.37 4.12
C PRO A 360 -5.33 3.34 5.06
N GLY A 361 -5.80 4.49 4.57
CA GLY A 361 -6.56 5.46 5.38
C GLY A 361 -5.82 5.88 6.65
N ILE A 362 -6.49 5.79 7.79
CA ILE A 362 -5.94 6.12 9.12
C ILE A 362 -4.71 5.29 9.51
N PHE A 363 -4.50 4.13 8.89
CA PHE A 363 -3.38 3.26 9.25
C PHE A 363 -2.02 3.78 8.80
N VAL A 364 -1.96 4.77 7.89
CA VAL A 364 -0.69 5.41 7.50
C VAL A 364 0.03 6.06 8.67
N PHE A 365 -0.70 6.60 9.65
CA PHE A 365 -0.11 7.17 10.86
C PHE A 365 0.55 6.09 11.73
N LYS A 366 -0.02 4.88 11.74
CA LYS A 366 0.56 3.73 12.43
C LYS A 366 1.78 3.18 11.70
N GLU A 367 1.78 3.18 10.36
CA GLU A 367 2.97 2.84 9.58
C GLU A 367 4.14 3.79 9.92
N VAL A 368 3.90 5.09 10.04
CA VAL A 368 4.92 6.06 10.46
C VAL A 368 5.36 5.82 11.91
N ALA A 369 4.41 5.59 12.84
CA ALA A 369 4.72 5.29 14.25
C ALA A 369 5.72 4.13 14.37
N GLU A 370 5.41 3.02 13.69
CA GLU A 370 6.21 1.80 13.72
C GLU A 370 7.57 1.97 13.04
N LYS A 371 7.60 2.68 11.91
CA LYS A 371 8.84 2.94 11.17
C LYS A 371 9.79 3.86 11.94
N ALA A 372 9.26 4.84 12.67
CA ALA A 372 10.02 5.79 13.47
C ALA A 372 10.35 5.29 14.89
N GLY A 373 9.70 4.21 15.35
CA GLY A 373 9.85 3.72 16.73
C GLY A 373 9.32 4.73 17.75
N VAL A 374 8.19 5.35 17.44
CA VAL A 374 7.52 6.35 18.28
C VAL A 374 6.06 5.98 18.46
N ASP A 375 5.44 6.47 19.53
CA ASP A 375 3.99 6.42 19.67
C ASP A 375 3.39 7.74 19.18
N ILE A 376 2.29 7.67 18.45
CA ILE A 376 1.56 8.81 17.90
C ILE A 376 0.17 8.85 18.53
N GLU A 377 -0.29 10.06 18.85
CA GLU A 377 -1.66 10.33 19.29
C GLU A 377 -2.34 11.26 18.30
N LEU A 378 -3.47 10.82 17.75
CA LEU A 378 -4.37 11.67 16.98
C LEU A 378 -5.45 12.23 17.90
N PHE A 379 -5.68 13.54 17.83
CA PHE A 379 -6.75 14.24 18.53
C PHE A 379 -8.08 14.13 17.78
N GLU A 380 -8.01 14.07 16.46
CA GLU A 380 -9.17 13.95 15.57
C GLU A 380 -8.84 13.12 14.32
N VAL A 381 -9.88 12.69 13.61
CA VAL A 381 -9.77 12.04 12.30
C VAL A 381 -10.55 12.91 11.31
N PRO A 382 -9.90 13.83 10.57
CA PRO A 382 -10.60 14.77 9.71
C PRO A 382 -11.09 14.06 8.44
N LEU A 383 -12.35 13.64 8.45
CA LEU A 383 -13.01 13.03 7.29
C LEU A 383 -13.78 14.07 6.48
N LEU A 384 -13.81 13.91 5.15
CA LEU A 384 -14.60 14.74 4.25
C LEU A 384 -16.09 14.74 4.66
N ASN A 385 -16.61 13.58 5.03
CA ASN A 385 -17.96 13.43 5.54
C ASN A 385 -18.04 12.29 6.57
N PRO A 386 -17.95 12.61 7.89
CA PRO A 386 -17.99 11.61 8.94
C PRO A 386 -19.28 10.78 8.97
N LYS A 387 -20.42 11.35 8.56
CA LYS A 387 -21.71 10.62 8.51
C LYS A 387 -21.67 9.55 7.40
N LEU A 388 -21.16 9.92 6.23
CA LEU A 388 -20.98 8.99 5.11
C LEU A 388 -20.00 7.88 5.47
N SER A 389 -18.83 8.19 6.02
CA SER A 389 -17.86 7.17 6.42
C SER A 389 -18.41 6.24 7.50
N LYS A 390 -19.18 6.78 8.47
CA LYS A 390 -19.88 5.96 9.47
C LYS A 390 -20.90 5.04 8.81
N PHE A 391 -21.74 5.56 7.91
CA PHE A 391 -22.70 4.75 7.15
C PHE A 391 -22.01 3.61 6.39
N ALA A 392 -20.91 3.91 5.70
CA ALA A 392 -20.13 2.91 4.98
C ALA A 392 -19.57 1.80 5.90
N ALA A 393 -19.16 2.15 7.11
CA ALA A 393 -18.69 1.19 8.09
C ALA A 393 -19.84 0.38 8.72
N ASP A 394 -20.91 1.04 9.16
CA ASP A 394 -22.06 0.41 9.83
C ASP A 394 -22.78 -0.60 8.92
N PHE A 395 -22.83 -0.33 7.60
CA PHE A 395 -23.40 -1.22 6.59
C PHE A 395 -22.38 -2.14 5.91
N TYR A 396 -21.14 -2.23 6.43
CA TYR A 396 -20.08 -3.10 5.90
C TYR A 396 -19.78 -2.88 4.41
N ILE A 397 -20.00 -1.67 3.91
CA ILE A 397 -19.75 -1.28 2.51
C ILE A 397 -18.25 -1.32 2.22
N MET A 398 -17.42 -0.91 3.19
CA MET A 398 -15.97 -0.99 3.09
C MET A 398 -15.30 -1.30 4.43
N PRO A 399 -14.14 -2.00 4.44
CA PRO A 399 -13.45 -2.42 5.65
C PRO A 399 -12.89 -1.24 6.47
N ASP A 400 -12.44 -0.20 5.78
CA ASP A 400 -11.90 1.04 6.35
C ASP A 400 -12.47 2.23 5.59
N ALA A 401 -13.44 2.94 6.20
CA ALA A 401 -14.11 4.09 5.60
C ALA A 401 -13.33 5.41 5.69
N THR A 402 -12.06 5.33 6.13
CA THR A 402 -11.11 6.44 6.15
C THR A 402 -10.17 6.43 4.94
N ALA A 403 -10.22 5.41 4.10
CA ALA A 403 -9.38 5.27 2.92
C ALA A 403 -9.61 6.38 1.88
N GLY A 404 -8.52 6.84 1.27
CA GLY A 404 -8.48 7.87 0.24
C GLY A 404 -7.78 7.42 -1.05
N THR A 405 -7.72 8.31 -2.04
CA THR A 405 -6.97 8.12 -3.31
C THR A 405 -6.58 9.50 -3.82
N ASN A 406 -5.32 9.67 -4.24
CA ASN A 406 -4.69 10.99 -4.40
C ASN A 406 -5.06 11.95 -3.24
N GLY A 407 -4.96 11.41 -2.02
CA GLY A 407 -5.61 11.94 -0.82
C GLY A 407 -4.89 13.12 -0.19
N ALA A 408 -5.14 13.32 1.10
CA ALA A 408 -4.43 14.30 1.91
C ALA A 408 -2.95 13.90 2.07
N VAL A 409 -2.12 14.88 2.42
CA VAL A 409 -0.72 14.64 2.81
C VAL A 409 -0.61 14.88 4.31
N ALA A 410 0.00 13.94 5.02
CA ALA A 410 0.37 14.09 6.42
C ALA A 410 1.84 14.47 6.53
N LEU A 411 2.12 15.50 7.33
CA LEU A 411 3.44 16.05 7.60
C LEU A 411 3.75 15.90 9.08
N PHE A 412 4.95 15.41 9.38
CA PHE A 412 5.48 15.29 10.74
C PHE A 412 6.60 16.31 10.90
N LEU A 413 6.36 17.31 11.73
CA LEU A 413 7.24 18.48 11.90
C LEU A 413 7.20 18.95 13.35
N HIS A 414 8.21 19.72 13.76
CA HIS A 414 8.26 20.27 15.11
C HIS A 414 7.16 21.33 15.31
N GLU A 415 6.61 21.42 16.53
CA GLU A 415 5.51 22.34 16.84
C GLU A 415 5.85 23.81 16.56
N SER A 416 7.12 24.21 16.68
CA SER A 416 7.58 25.56 16.34
C SER A 416 7.47 25.90 14.85
N LEU A 417 7.53 24.89 13.97
CA LEU A 417 7.42 25.06 12.51
C LEU A 417 5.97 24.96 12.03
N ALA A 418 5.07 24.43 12.86
CA ALA A 418 3.71 24.08 12.46
C ALA A 418 2.88 25.28 11.99
N GLU A 419 2.97 26.41 12.70
CA GLU A 419 2.20 27.62 12.38
C GLU A 419 2.57 28.16 11.00
N GLU A 420 3.87 28.21 10.68
CA GLU A 420 4.38 28.67 9.39
C GLU A 420 3.92 27.77 8.25
N VAL A 421 4.13 26.46 8.38
CA VAL A 421 3.76 25.49 7.33
C VAL A 421 2.25 25.46 7.11
N VAL A 422 1.43 25.49 8.18
CA VAL A 422 -0.03 25.57 8.07
C VAL A 422 -0.46 26.85 7.36
N LYS A 423 0.16 28.00 7.67
CA LYS A 423 -0.12 29.28 7.01
C LYS A 423 0.25 29.27 5.53
N GLU A 424 1.35 28.62 5.14
CA GLU A 424 1.71 28.45 3.74
C GLU A 424 0.73 27.56 2.99
N LEU A 425 0.40 26.39 3.54
CA LEU A 425 -0.55 25.45 2.96
C LEU A 425 -1.95 26.07 2.83
N SER A 426 -2.36 26.93 3.77
CA SER A 426 -3.66 27.60 3.76
C SER A 426 -3.83 28.59 2.59
N LYS A 427 -2.74 28.98 1.92
CA LYS A 427 -2.79 29.85 0.73
C LYS A 427 -3.13 29.06 -0.54
N ILE A 428 -2.95 27.75 -0.52
CA ILE A 428 -3.31 26.88 -1.64
C ILE A 428 -4.83 26.72 -1.60
N PRO A 429 -5.55 26.96 -2.72
CA PRO A 429 -6.99 26.68 -2.80
C PRO A 429 -7.30 25.25 -2.36
N HIS A 430 -8.56 24.94 -2.04
CA HIS A 430 -9.04 23.58 -1.70
C HIS A 430 -8.39 22.85 -0.51
N LEU A 431 -7.28 23.35 0.05
CA LEU A 431 -6.68 22.83 1.28
C LEU A 431 -7.35 23.41 2.52
N SER A 432 -7.28 22.67 3.62
CA SER A 432 -7.68 23.13 4.94
C SER A 432 -6.77 22.50 6.00
N PRO A 433 -5.49 22.90 5.98
CA PRO A 433 -4.44 22.28 6.77
C PRO A 433 -4.71 22.47 8.26
N ARG A 434 -4.48 21.43 9.04
CA ARG A 434 -4.67 21.47 10.50
C ARG A 434 -3.76 20.48 11.21
N VAL A 435 -3.43 20.81 12.46
CA VAL A 435 -2.77 19.86 13.36
C VAL A 435 -3.83 18.87 13.86
N VAL A 436 -3.61 17.59 13.60
CA VAL A 436 -4.55 16.51 13.95
C VAL A 436 -4.04 15.61 15.07
N GLY A 437 -2.79 15.78 15.48
CA GLY A 437 -2.15 14.89 16.45
C GLY A 437 -0.73 15.31 16.82
N ARG A 438 -0.10 14.49 17.65
CA ARG A 438 1.27 14.67 18.14
C ARG A 438 2.04 13.36 18.25
N VAL A 439 3.36 13.48 18.23
CA VAL A 439 4.27 12.40 18.60
C VAL A 439 4.41 12.41 20.14
N VAL A 440 4.04 11.31 20.79
CA VAL A 440 4.10 11.15 22.25
C VAL A 440 5.54 10.98 22.74
N GLY A 441 6.40 10.42 21.89
CA GLY A 441 7.81 10.15 22.12
C GLY A 441 8.20 8.77 21.64
N ARG A 442 9.43 8.34 21.92
CA ARG A 442 9.90 6.97 21.62
C ARG A 442 8.99 5.92 22.23
N GLY A 443 8.69 4.88 21.45
CA GLY A 443 7.69 3.88 21.81
C GLY A 443 7.75 2.64 20.91
N GLU A 444 6.66 1.87 20.94
CA GLU A 444 6.56 0.58 20.24
C GLU A 444 5.90 0.70 18.86
N GLY A 445 5.58 1.91 18.41
CA GLY A 445 4.84 2.13 17.16
C GLY A 445 3.32 2.12 17.38
N ARG A 446 2.87 2.59 18.54
CA ARG A 446 1.45 2.62 18.89
C ARG A 446 0.79 3.84 18.27
N LEU A 447 -0.43 3.66 17.79
CA LEU A 447 -1.28 4.75 17.34
C LEU A 447 -2.46 4.86 18.30
N HIS A 448 -2.51 5.97 19.05
CA HIS A 448 -3.65 6.35 19.87
C HIS A 448 -4.60 7.17 19.00
N VAL A 449 -5.85 6.73 18.93
CA VAL A 449 -6.89 7.40 18.13
C VAL A 449 -8.06 7.75 19.03
N PRO A 450 -8.85 8.78 18.68
CA PRO A 450 -10.04 9.10 19.46
C PRO A 450 -11.10 7.97 19.27
N PRO A 451 -11.97 7.70 20.27
CA PRO A 451 -12.87 6.56 20.24
C PRO A 451 -13.76 6.47 19.00
N GLU A 452 -14.18 7.61 18.45
CA GLU A 452 -14.98 7.70 17.24
C GLU A 452 -14.29 7.13 16.00
N ALA A 453 -12.94 7.12 15.96
CA ALA A 453 -12.19 6.55 14.84
C ALA A 453 -12.51 5.07 14.61
N LEU A 454 -12.76 4.33 15.70
CA LEU A 454 -13.14 2.92 15.66
C LEU A 454 -14.52 2.68 15.02
N SER A 455 -15.35 3.73 14.90
CA SER A 455 -16.66 3.65 14.27
C SER A 455 -16.61 3.76 12.74
N TYR A 456 -15.45 4.10 12.16
CA TYR A 456 -15.24 4.14 10.71
C TYR A 456 -14.59 2.85 10.16
N ILE A 457 -14.29 1.88 11.03
CA ILE A 457 -13.65 0.62 10.68
C ILE A 457 -14.65 -0.51 10.93
N SER A 458 -15.09 -1.17 9.86
CA SER A 458 -16.02 -2.31 9.91
C SER A 458 -15.28 -3.65 10.07
N ASN A 459 -14.05 -3.76 9.54
CA ASN A 459 -13.27 -4.98 9.64
C ASN A 459 -12.76 -5.20 11.07
N ARG A 460 -13.16 -6.32 11.66
CA ARG A 460 -12.82 -6.68 13.04
C ARG A 460 -11.31 -6.76 13.29
N LYS A 461 -10.53 -7.38 12.39
CA LYS A 461 -9.07 -7.50 12.55
C LYS A 461 -8.40 -6.13 12.53
N LEU A 462 -8.80 -5.26 11.59
CA LEU A 462 -8.27 -3.89 11.50
C LEU A 462 -8.63 -3.07 12.74
N LYS A 463 -9.86 -3.20 13.22
CA LYS A 463 -10.34 -2.56 14.45
C LYS A 463 -9.58 -3.03 15.68
N GLU A 464 -9.28 -4.33 15.78
CA GLU A 464 -8.44 -4.90 16.84
C GLU A 464 -7.00 -4.37 16.74
N LYS A 465 -6.42 -4.24 15.54
CA LYS A 465 -5.08 -3.63 15.39
C LYS A 465 -5.04 -2.17 15.85
N LEU A 466 -6.10 -1.42 15.61
CA LEU A 466 -6.22 -0.03 16.04
C LEU A 466 -6.49 0.09 17.55
N ALA A 467 -7.32 -0.79 18.11
CA ALA A 467 -7.72 -0.77 19.53
C ALA A 467 -6.68 -1.41 20.48
N ALA A 468 -6.10 -2.55 20.09
CA ALA A 468 -5.11 -3.30 20.86
C ALA A 468 -3.66 -2.80 20.60
N GLN A 469 -3.50 -1.78 19.77
CA GLN A 469 -2.21 -1.19 19.38
C GLN A 469 -1.23 -2.18 18.73
N ALA A 470 -1.72 -3.33 18.27
CA ALA A 470 -0.92 -4.40 17.69
C ALA A 470 -0.22 -3.93 16.40
N PRO A 471 1.03 -4.34 16.15
CA PRO A 471 1.78 -3.83 15.01
C PRO A 471 1.17 -4.22 13.65
N ILE A 472 1.14 -3.27 12.72
CA ILE A 472 0.65 -3.43 11.33
C ILE A 472 1.75 -3.95 10.43
N LEU A 473 2.98 -3.45 10.63
CA LEU A 473 4.19 -3.83 9.92
C LEU A 473 4.88 -5.06 10.52
N ALA A 474 4.44 -5.62 11.66
CA ALA A 474 5.05 -6.83 12.25
C ALA A 474 4.97 -8.07 11.34
N GLY A 475 4.11 -8.07 10.32
CA GLY A 475 4.18 -9.06 9.25
C GLY A 475 5.34 -8.86 8.28
N LEU A 476 6.07 -7.75 8.32
CA LEU A 476 6.97 -7.32 7.23
C LEU A 476 8.26 -6.63 7.72
N GLY A 477 8.43 -6.44 9.02
CA GLY A 477 9.67 -5.92 9.60
C GLY A 477 10.86 -6.86 9.38
N VAL A 478 12.07 -6.30 9.46
CA VAL A 478 13.30 -7.08 9.62
C VAL A 478 13.10 -7.99 10.83
N ALA A 479 13.23 -9.30 10.62
CA ALA A 479 12.96 -10.31 11.63
C ALA A 479 13.66 -9.93 12.93
N LYS A 480 12.95 -9.93 14.07
CA LYS A 480 13.61 -9.84 15.38
C LYS A 480 14.03 -11.26 15.75
N PRO A 481 15.31 -11.66 15.57
CA PRO A 481 15.72 -13.02 15.84
C PRO A 481 15.55 -13.31 17.33
N ALA A 482 14.72 -14.29 17.63
CA ALA A 482 14.44 -14.72 18.99
C ALA A 482 14.41 -16.25 19.07
N ARG A 483 14.53 -16.74 20.30
CA ARG A 483 14.42 -18.15 20.64
C ARG A 483 13.41 -18.30 21.76
N ALA A 484 12.58 -19.33 21.70
CA ALA A 484 11.72 -19.69 22.82
C ALA A 484 11.68 -21.20 23.03
N ARG A 485 11.55 -21.58 24.31
CA ARG A 485 11.24 -22.93 24.75
C ARG A 485 9.81 -22.95 25.27
N ILE A 486 8.98 -23.75 24.64
CA ILE A 486 7.54 -23.84 24.91
C ILE A 486 7.25 -25.23 25.45
N TYR A 487 6.57 -25.30 26.59
CA TYR A 487 6.07 -26.56 27.15
C TYR A 487 4.57 -26.66 26.91
N VAL A 488 4.15 -27.72 26.22
CA VAL A 488 2.75 -28.00 25.94
C VAL A 488 2.31 -29.26 26.67
N GLU A 489 1.10 -29.23 27.23
CA GLU A 489 0.53 -30.35 28.01
C GLU A 489 -0.90 -30.71 27.56
N GLY A 490 -1.34 -31.92 27.92
CA GLY A 490 -2.62 -32.49 27.52
C GLY A 490 -2.46 -33.71 26.60
N ASP A 491 -3.36 -33.88 25.63
CA ASP A 491 -3.34 -34.95 24.63
C ASP A 491 -2.30 -34.66 23.51
N VAL A 492 -1.04 -34.48 23.92
CA VAL A 492 0.06 -33.97 23.08
C VAL A 492 1.11 -35.02 22.72
N GLN A 493 1.09 -36.20 23.34
CA GLN A 493 2.10 -37.25 23.08
C GLN A 493 1.68 -38.30 22.05
N GLY A 494 0.43 -38.28 21.61
CA GLY A 494 -0.12 -39.19 20.60
C GLY A 494 0.43 -38.96 19.19
N VAL A 495 0.00 -39.83 18.26
CA VAL A 495 0.40 -39.73 16.84
C VAL A 495 -0.22 -38.48 16.21
N GLY A 496 0.61 -37.67 15.54
CA GLY A 496 0.16 -36.53 14.73
C GLY A 496 0.34 -35.14 15.36
N TYR A 497 0.61 -35.02 16.68
CA TYR A 497 0.81 -33.71 17.31
C TYR A 497 2.15 -33.04 16.92
N ARG A 498 3.27 -33.74 17.05
CA ARG A 498 4.59 -33.23 16.63
C ARG A 498 4.67 -32.96 15.11
N PRO A 499 4.10 -33.80 14.21
CA PRO A 499 3.94 -33.45 12.80
C PRO A 499 3.13 -32.19 12.55
N TYR A 500 2.07 -31.95 13.33
CA TYR A 500 1.28 -30.73 13.29
C TYR A 500 2.12 -29.49 13.68
N LEU A 501 2.87 -29.58 14.78
CA LEU A 501 3.78 -28.51 15.21
C LEU A 501 4.85 -28.23 14.14
N ARG A 502 5.46 -29.26 13.57
CA ARG A 502 6.42 -29.08 12.47
C ARG A 502 5.80 -28.37 11.25
N SER A 503 4.57 -28.74 10.89
CA SER A 503 3.84 -28.07 9.81
C SER A 503 3.63 -26.58 10.13
N ARG A 504 3.21 -26.26 11.36
CA ARG A 504 3.03 -24.86 11.79
C ARG A 504 4.32 -24.07 11.87
N ALA A 505 5.39 -24.66 12.39
CA ALA A 505 6.70 -24.02 12.41
C ALA A 505 7.17 -23.66 11.00
N ARG A 506 7.02 -24.57 10.03
CA ARG A 506 7.36 -24.32 8.63
C ARG A 506 6.51 -23.22 8.00
N VAL A 507 5.20 -23.22 8.22
CA VAL A 507 4.29 -22.16 7.73
C VAL A 507 4.69 -20.79 8.28
N LEU A 508 5.23 -20.75 9.50
CA LEU A 508 5.64 -19.53 10.20
C LEU A 508 7.14 -19.19 10.01
N GLY A 509 7.88 -19.95 9.21
CA GLY A 509 9.31 -19.73 8.97
C GLY A 509 10.19 -19.94 10.20
N LEU A 510 9.77 -20.79 11.14
CA LEU A 510 10.50 -21.13 12.37
C LEU A 510 11.31 -22.41 12.20
N THR A 511 12.49 -22.44 12.82
CA THR A 511 13.38 -23.61 12.93
C THR A 511 13.42 -24.09 14.38
N GLY A 512 13.83 -25.33 14.65
CA GLY A 512 13.82 -25.85 16.02
C GLY A 512 13.57 -27.34 16.14
N TYR A 513 12.97 -27.77 17.26
CA TYR A 513 12.52 -29.15 17.44
C TYR A 513 11.30 -29.27 18.35
N ALA A 514 10.59 -30.39 18.25
CA ALA A 514 9.60 -30.82 19.24
C ALA A 514 9.94 -32.22 19.78
N ARG A 515 9.99 -32.40 21.11
CA ARG A 515 10.35 -33.64 21.80
C ARG A 515 9.33 -34.00 22.89
N ASN A 516 8.97 -35.28 22.99
CA ASN A 516 8.19 -35.76 24.14
C ASN A 516 9.03 -35.76 25.41
N LEU A 517 8.45 -35.33 26.53
CA LEU A 517 9.05 -35.41 27.85
C LEU A 517 8.50 -36.61 28.65
N PRO A 518 9.27 -37.22 29.57
CA PRO A 518 8.80 -38.34 30.38
C PRO A 518 7.61 -38.01 31.30
N ASP A 519 7.38 -36.72 31.58
CA ASP A 519 6.32 -36.22 32.45
C ASP A 519 4.96 -36.03 31.74
N GLY A 520 4.86 -36.42 30.47
CA GLY A 520 3.64 -36.30 29.67
C GLY A 520 3.55 -35.02 28.83
N ARG A 521 4.49 -34.08 28.97
CA ARG A 521 4.52 -32.84 28.16
C ARG A 521 5.24 -33.03 26.83
N VAL A 522 5.12 -32.03 25.96
CA VAL A 522 5.96 -31.85 24.77
C VAL A 522 6.76 -30.56 24.96
N GLU A 523 8.08 -30.69 24.88
CA GLU A 523 9.00 -29.56 24.79
C GLU A 523 9.13 -29.16 23.33
N VAL A 524 9.02 -27.86 23.05
CA VAL A 524 9.26 -27.30 21.73
C VAL A 524 10.28 -26.18 21.86
N VAL A 525 11.40 -26.29 21.17
CA VAL A 525 12.35 -25.19 21.01
C VAL A 525 12.14 -24.60 19.62
N VAL A 526 11.98 -23.29 19.52
CA VAL A 526 11.84 -22.56 18.26
C VAL A 526 12.79 -21.38 18.18
N GLU A 527 13.36 -21.19 17.01
CA GLU A 527 14.18 -20.04 16.63
C GLU A 527 13.64 -19.42 15.34
N GLY A 528 13.52 -18.09 15.34
CA GLY A 528 12.98 -17.33 14.21
C GLY A 528 12.51 -15.95 14.62
N ASP A 529 11.58 -15.39 13.86
CA ASP A 529 10.99 -14.09 14.18
C ASP A 529 10.16 -14.14 15.48
N ALA A 530 10.35 -13.17 16.37
CA ALA A 530 9.67 -13.13 17.67
C ALA A 530 8.13 -13.13 17.55
N ASP A 531 7.55 -12.47 16.55
CA ASP A 531 6.10 -12.47 16.34
C ASP A 531 5.61 -13.80 15.77
N ALA A 532 6.40 -14.41 14.88
CA ALA A 532 6.15 -15.77 14.41
C ALA A 532 6.18 -16.79 15.57
N ILE A 533 7.11 -16.66 16.52
CA ILE A 533 7.18 -17.53 17.72
C ILE A 533 5.94 -17.34 18.61
N ARG A 534 5.48 -16.10 18.82
CA ARG A 534 4.25 -15.83 19.58
C ARG A 534 3.03 -16.47 18.92
N LYS A 535 2.88 -16.27 17.61
CA LYS A 535 1.81 -16.87 16.82
C LYS A 535 1.89 -18.41 16.82
N PHE A 536 3.09 -18.97 16.77
CA PHE A 536 3.30 -20.41 16.90
C PHE A 536 2.81 -20.94 18.25
N ALA A 537 3.10 -20.23 19.35
CA ALA A 537 2.62 -20.59 20.67
C ALA A 537 1.09 -20.51 20.78
N GLU A 538 0.47 -19.48 20.21
CA GLU A 538 -1.00 -19.36 20.14
C GLU A 538 -1.64 -20.48 19.32
N GLU A 539 -1.01 -20.86 18.21
CA GLU A 539 -1.51 -21.91 17.32
C GLU A 539 -1.19 -23.33 17.83
N ALA A 540 -0.26 -23.51 18.77
CA ALA A 540 0.25 -24.82 19.20
C ALA A 540 -0.85 -25.80 19.67
N CYS A 541 -2.00 -25.30 20.13
CA CYS A 541 -3.14 -26.10 20.59
C CYS A 541 -4.43 -25.88 19.77
N ARG A 542 -4.36 -25.17 18.63
CA ARG A 542 -5.56 -24.81 17.86
C ARG A 542 -6.24 -26.06 17.30
N GLY A 543 -7.52 -26.23 17.65
CA GLY A 543 -8.35 -27.35 17.21
C GLY A 543 -8.23 -28.62 18.07
N ARG A 544 -7.63 -28.53 19.27
CA ARG A 544 -7.53 -29.63 20.24
C ARG A 544 -8.13 -29.22 21.58
N GLU A 545 -9.22 -29.88 21.98
CA GLU A 545 -9.96 -29.54 23.20
C GLU A 545 -9.18 -29.82 24.50
N ARG A 546 -8.22 -30.75 24.47
CA ARG A 546 -7.37 -31.14 25.60
C ARG A 546 -5.91 -30.83 25.35
N CYS A 547 -5.60 -29.58 25.00
CA CYS A 547 -4.24 -29.09 24.80
C CYS A 547 -4.11 -27.69 25.37
N ARG A 548 -3.06 -27.43 26.15
CA ARG A 548 -2.72 -26.06 26.55
C ARG A 548 -1.21 -25.85 26.54
N VAL A 549 -0.80 -24.63 26.18
CA VAL A 549 0.57 -24.18 26.39
C VAL A 549 0.72 -23.89 27.88
N ALA A 550 1.53 -24.69 28.56
CA ALA A 550 1.76 -24.59 30.00
C ALA A 550 2.68 -23.41 30.31
N GLU A 551 3.72 -23.24 29.48
CA GLU A 551 4.77 -22.25 29.73
C GLU A 551 5.48 -21.89 28.42
N THR A 552 5.95 -20.65 28.31
CA THR A 552 6.83 -20.17 27.24
C THR A 552 7.98 -19.37 27.84
N GLN A 553 9.19 -19.87 27.68
CA GLN A 553 10.42 -19.24 28.17
C GLN A 553 11.18 -18.65 26.99
N TRP A 554 11.46 -17.35 27.03
CA TRP A 554 12.27 -16.68 26.00
C TRP A 554 13.75 -16.83 26.33
N GLU A 555 14.53 -17.23 25.32
CA GLU A 555 15.96 -17.49 25.41
C GLU A 555 16.73 -16.62 24.40
N ARG A 556 18.05 -16.50 24.56
CA ARG A 556 18.90 -15.83 23.58
C ARG A 556 18.90 -16.63 22.27
N TYR A 557 18.72 -15.95 21.14
CA TYR A 557 18.84 -16.56 19.81
C TYR A 557 20.25 -17.14 19.59
N LEU A 558 20.33 -18.42 19.22
CA LEU A 558 21.60 -19.11 18.95
C LEU A 558 21.79 -19.43 17.46
N GLY A 559 20.71 -19.54 16.68
CA GLY A 559 20.77 -19.83 15.24
C GLY A 559 21.29 -21.24 14.94
N GLU A 560 20.99 -22.20 15.80
CA GLU A 560 21.57 -23.55 15.76
C GLU A 560 20.80 -24.52 14.87
N PHE A 561 19.56 -24.18 14.50
CA PHE A 561 18.67 -25.05 13.74
C PHE A 561 18.58 -24.64 12.26
N LYS A 562 18.59 -25.63 11.37
CA LYS A 562 18.42 -25.43 9.90
C LYS A 562 17.02 -25.78 9.40
N ASP A 563 16.24 -26.52 10.18
CA ASP A 563 14.84 -26.90 9.92
C ASP A 563 14.16 -27.12 11.29
N PHE A 564 12.89 -27.51 11.28
CA PHE A 564 12.16 -27.95 12.46
C PHE A 564 12.09 -29.49 12.54
N GLU A 565 12.78 -30.05 13.54
CA GLU A 565 12.92 -31.49 13.73
C GLU A 565 11.86 -32.08 14.69
N ILE A 566 11.60 -33.39 14.57
CA ILE A 566 10.76 -34.13 15.51
C ILE A 566 11.66 -35.14 16.21
N LEU A 567 11.78 -35.01 17.53
CA LEU A 567 12.62 -35.83 18.40
C LEU A 567 11.81 -36.78 19.28
#